data_AF-A0A7S3JE53-F1
#
_entry.id   AF-A0A7S3JE53-F1
#
_cell.length_a   1.000
_cell.length_b   1.000
_cell.length_c   1.000
_cell.angle_alpha   90.00
_cell.angle_beta   90.00
_cell.angle_gamma   90.00
#
_symmetry.space_group_name_H-M   'P 1'
#
loop_
_entity.id
_entity.type
_entity.pdbx_description
1 polymer ?
#
loop_
_entity_poly.entity_id
_entity_poly.type
_entity_poly.pdbx_seq_one_letter_code
_entity_poly.pdbx_strand_id
1 'polypeptide(L)'
;IETFGMADDLTIKVVMNEGSSTFCKRLHYCPRNYEELYQMTFEKLKSWPDFFESELYIYYKDPLQGMIRIENDADLRIAYEYCYMYNIVTLKLSVYTYLLDKTIERSRFDYDFQDENSDEEDIKTQSDHSLDQEEEKREINQRPEKENPPDQKLDNHSGLKEEIQE
;
A
#
# COMPACT_ATOMS: atom_id res chain seq x y z
N ILE A 1 -20.76 -0.51 -18.44
CA ILE A 1 -20.24 -0.43 -17.06
C ILE A 1 -20.94 0.76 -16.44
N GLU A 2 -21.90 0.53 -15.55
CA GLU A 2 -22.56 1.60 -14.80
C GLU A 2 -21.49 2.33 -13.97
N THR A 3 -21.27 3.59 -14.29
CA THR A 3 -20.38 4.47 -13.55
C THR A 3 -21.02 4.74 -12.21
N PHE A 4 -20.41 4.25 -11.13
CA PHE A 4 -20.77 4.60 -9.76
C PHE A 4 -20.83 6.13 -9.64
N GLY A 5 -22.00 6.70 -9.34
CA GLY A 5 -22.23 8.15 -9.17
C GLY A 5 -21.52 8.77 -7.96
N MET A 6 -20.41 8.19 -7.50
CA MET A 6 -19.65 8.59 -6.32
C MET A 6 -18.41 9.42 -6.67
N ALA A 7 -17.95 9.36 -7.92
CA ALA A 7 -16.77 10.07 -8.39
C ALA A 7 -16.98 11.60 -8.46
N ASP A 8 -18.22 12.08 -8.62
CA ASP A 8 -18.48 13.49 -8.94
C ASP A 8 -18.19 14.44 -7.76
N ASP A 9 -18.34 13.97 -6.51
CA ASP A 9 -18.05 14.77 -5.30
C ASP A 9 -16.66 14.51 -4.69
N LEU A 10 -15.95 13.48 -5.14
CA LEU A 10 -14.64 13.11 -4.60
C LEU A 10 -13.55 14.04 -5.14
N THR A 11 -12.87 14.76 -4.24
CA THR A 11 -11.71 15.57 -4.60
C THR A 11 -10.43 14.76 -4.55
N ILE A 12 -9.68 14.68 -5.65
CA ILE A 12 -8.37 14.03 -5.67
C ILE A 12 -7.24 15.06 -5.54
N LYS A 13 -6.31 14.83 -4.61
CA LYS A 13 -5.09 15.62 -4.42
C LYS A 13 -3.86 14.76 -4.62
N VAL A 14 -3.03 15.13 -5.58
CA VAL A 14 -1.72 14.54 -5.85
C VAL A 14 -0.68 15.25 -4.99
N VAL A 15 0.12 14.49 -4.26
CA VAL A 15 1.20 14.95 -3.41
C VAL A 15 2.48 14.22 -3.79
N MET A 16 3.54 14.96 -4.11
CA MET A 16 4.88 14.40 -4.33
C MET A 16 5.86 15.12 -3.42
N ASN A 17 6.74 14.37 -2.77
CA ASN A 17 7.78 14.90 -1.91
C ASN A 17 9.13 14.51 -2.49
N GLU A 18 10.02 15.49 -2.68
CA GLU A 18 11.39 15.28 -3.13
C GLU A 18 12.32 16.18 -2.32
N GLY A 19 13.19 15.56 -1.52
CA GLY A 19 14.03 16.28 -0.55
C GLY A 19 13.20 17.13 0.42
N SER A 20 13.43 18.46 0.40
CA SER A 20 12.69 19.44 1.20
C SER A 20 11.48 20.05 0.47
N SER A 21 11.24 19.69 -0.79
CA SER A 21 10.18 20.24 -1.63
C SER A 21 8.94 19.34 -1.59
N THR A 22 7.77 19.96 -1.41
CA THR A 22 6.47 19.27 -1.51
C THR A 22 5.64 19.90 -2.62
N PHE A 23 5.29 19.11 -3.62
CA PHE A 23 4.30 19.44 -4.62
C PHE A 23 2.94 18.93 -4.20
N CYS A 24 1.91 19.78 -4.25
CA CYS A 24 0.53 19.38 -4.00
C CYS A 24 -0.40 20.04 -5.01
N LYS A 25 -1.13 19.25 -5.80
CA LYS A 25 -2.15 19.75 -6.75
C LYS A 25 -3.42 18.94 -6.70
N ARG A 26 -4.54 19.63 -6.90
CA ARG A 26 -5.86 19.02 -7.08
C ARG A 26 -6.08 18.63 -8.54
N LEU A 27 -6.66 17.46 -8.78
CA LEU A 27 -7.17 17.07 -10.10
C LEU A 27 -8.51 17.78 -10.37
N HIS A 28 -8.76 18.15 -11.63
CA HIS A 28 -9.96 18.93 -11.99
C HIS A 28 -11.26 18.14 -11.87
N TYR A 29 -11.19 16.82 -12.06
CA TYR A 29 -12.29 15.89 -11.96
C TYR A 29 -11.77 14.54 -11.46
N CYS A 30 -12.67 13.65 -11.06
CA CYS A 30 -12.32 12.32 -10.60
C CYS A 30 -12.09 11.36 -11.79
N PRO A 31 -10.92 10.74 -11.92
CA PRO A 31 -10.61 9.78 -12.99
C PRO A 31 -11.54 8.56 -12.97
N ARG A 32 -11.93 8.09 -14.15
CA ARG A 32 -12.83 6.94 -14.32
C ARG A 32 -12.11 5.60 -14.30
N ASN A 33 -10.82 5.60 -14.63
CA ASN A 33 -9.96 4.43 -14.68
C ASN A 33 -8.52 4.82 -14.30
N TYR A 34 -7.67 3.80 -14.15
CA TYR A 34 -6.28 3.98 -13.74
C TYR A 34 -5.46 4.73 -14.78
N GLU A 35 -5.69 4.47 -16.07
CA GLU A 35 -4.97 5.16 -17.15
C GLU A 35 -5.19 6.67 -17.11
N GLU A 36 -6.44 7.10 -16.94
CA GLU A 36 -6.80 8.51 -16.80
C GLU A 36 -6.20 9.12 -15.54
N LEU A 37 -6.23 8.39 -14.41
CA LEU A 37 -5.58 8.83 -13.18
C LEU A 37 -4.07 9.06 -13.40
N TYR A 38 -3.41 8.11 -14.05
CA TYR A 38 -1.99 8.16 -14.35
C TYR A 38 -1.66 9.37 -15.23
N GLN A 39 -2.37 9.53 -16.36
CA GLN A 39 -2.15 10.65 -17.29
C GLN A 39 -2.39 12.01 -16.62
N MET A 40 -3.48 12.16 -15.87
CA MET A 40 -3.78 13.41 -15.16
C MET A 40 -2.72 13.73 -14.10
N THR A 41 -2.27 12.71 -13.37
CA THR A 41 -1.22 12.85 -12.35
C THR A 41 0.09 13.28 -12.99
N PHE A 42 0.47 12.64 -14.10
CA PHE A 42 1.65 12.96 -14.89
C PHE A 42 1.60 14.39 -15.43
N GLU A 43 0.49 14.82 -16.03
CA GLU A 43 0.33 16.19 -16.53
C GLU A 43 0.42 17.25 -15.43
N LYS A 44 -0.06 16.95 -14.21
CA LYS A 44 0.14 17.86 -13.07
C LYS A 44 1.61 17.94 -12.69
N LEU A 45 2.30 16.81 -12.59
CA LEU A 45 3.69 16.76 -12.16
C LEU A 45 4.64 17.37 -13.19
N LYS A 46 4.34 17.30 -14.48
CA LYS A 46 5.12 17.93 -15.55
C LYS A 46 5.34 19.44 -15.38
N SER A 47 4.47 20.11 -14.64
CA SER A 47 4.60 21.53 -14.32
C SER A 47 5.50 21.83 -13.11
N TRP A 48 5.96 20.80 -12.40
CA TRP A 48 6.81 20.95 -11.22
C TRP A 48 8.28 21.07 -11.65
N PRO A 49 9.04 22.08 -11.19
CA PRO A 49 10.42 22.31 -11.66
C PRO A 49 11.38 21.15 -11.44
N ASP A 50 11.15 20.37 -10.38
CA ASP A 50 11.99 19.22 -10.00
C ASP A 50 11.50 17.91 -10.65
N PHE A 51 10.44 17.96 -11.48
CA PHE A 51 9.93 16.78 -12.12
C PHE A 51 10.84 16.30 -13.25
N PHE A 52 11.24 15.04 -13.14
CA PHE A 52 11.92 14.30 -14.20
C PHE A 52 10.96 13.26 -14.79
N GLU A 53 10.93 13.19 -16.12
CA GLU A 53 10.08 12.25 -16.84
C GLU A 53 10.48 10.81 -16.50
N SER A 54 9.63 10.15 -15.72
CA SER A 54 9.85 8.81 -15.16
C SER A 54 8.52 8.12 -14.91
N GLU A 55 8.59 6.82 -14.64
CA GLU A 55 7.43 6.04 -14.24
C GLU A 55 6.90 6.52 -12.88
N LEU A 56 5.57 6.70 -12.79
CA LEU A 56 4.90 7.15 -11.59
C LEU A 56 4.36 5.99 -10.78
N TYR A 57 4.60 6.03 -9.48
CA TYR A 57 4.07 5.08 -8.52
C TYR A 57 3.09 5.82 -7.63
N ILE A 58 1.80 5.52 -7.78
CA ILE A 58 0.70 6.23 -7.11
C ILE A 58 0.21 5.40 -5.93
N TYR A 59 0.10 6.02 -4.76
CA TYR A 59 -0.35 5.39 -3.53
C TYR A 59 -1.42 6.20 -2.83
N TYR A 60 -2.30 5.56 -2.08
CA TYR A 60 -3.13 6.22 -1.06
C TYR A 60 -2.80 5.67 0.32
N LYS A 61 -3.14 6.42 1.37
CA LYS A 61 -2.93 5.98 2.76
C LYS A 61 -4.23 5.46 3.35
N ASP A 62 -4.27 4.17 3.62
CA ASP A 62 -5.26 3.53 4.47
C ASP A 62 -4.75 3.55 5.94
N PRO A 63 -5.52 4.04 6.92
CA PRO A 63 -5.13 4.08 8.33
C PRO A 63 -4.83 2.70 8.95
N LEU A 64 -5.42 1.63 8.42
CA LEU A 64 -5.29 0.26 8.91
C LEU A 64 -4.19 -0.51 8.16
N GLN A 65 -4.10 -0.30 6.84
CA GLN A 65 -3.20 -1.08 5.98
C GLN A 65 -1.91 -0.33 5.59
N GLY A 66 -1.83 0.98 5.87
CA GLY A 66 -0.69 1.80 5.52
C GLY A 66 -0.76 2.36 4.09
N MET A 67 0.38 2.43 3.41
CA MET A 67 0.45 2.93 2.03
C MET A 67 0.07 1.81 1.05
N ILE A 68 -1.01 1.99 0.31
CA ILE A 68 -1.50 1.03 -0.69
C ILE A 68 -1.22 1.59 -2.08
N ARG A 69 -0.58 0.79 -2.94
CA ARG A 69 -0.28 1.14 -4.34
C ARG A 69 -1.53 0.96 -5.20
N ILE A 70 -1.73 1.86 -6.15
CA ILE A 70 -2.74 1.74 -7.20
C ILE A 70 -2.00 1.40 -8.50
N GLU A 71 -2.21 0.19 -9.03
CA GLU A 71 -1.53 -0.28 -10.25
C GLU A 71 -2.51 -0.51 -11.42
N ASN A 72 -3.81 -0.60 -11.12
CA ASN A 72 -4.84 -0.94 -12.08
C ASN A 72 -6.23 -0.42 -11.65
N ASP A 73 -7.24 -0.67 -12.49
CA ASP A 73 -8.63 -0.24 -12.26
C ASP A 73 -9.27 -0.87 -11.02
N ALA A 74 -8.89 -2.09 -10.64
CA ALA A 74 -9.41 -2.74 -9.45
C ALA A 74 -8.90 -2.05 -8.18
N ASP A 75 -7.61 -1.73 -8.12
CA ASP A 75 -7.03 -0.99 -6.99
C ASP A 75 -7.64 0.41 -6.86
N LEU A 76 -7.85 1.08 -7.99
CA LEU A 76 -8.48 2.40 -8.02
C LEU A 76 -9.91 2.33 -7.49
N ARG A 77 -10.66 1.28 -7.87
CA ARG A 77 -12.00 1.05 -7.35
C ARG A 77 -11.99 0.83 -5.85
N ILE A 78 -11.06 0.02 -5.34
CA ILE A 78 -10.91 -0.21 -3.89
C ILE A 78 -10.63 1.12 -3.17
N ALA A 79 -9.77 1.99 -3.73
CA ALA A 79 -9.50 3.31 -3.16
C ALA A 79 -10.75 4.21 -3.11
N TYR A 80 -11.62 4.15 -4.12
CA TYR A 80 -12.88 4.88 -4.14
C TYR A 80 -13.92 4.31 -3.17
N GLU A 81 -14.05 2.98 -3.10
CA GLU A 81 -14.91 2.29 -2.13
C GLU A 81 -14.47 2.62 -0.70
N TYR A 82 -13.16 2.61 -0.44
CA TYR A 82 -12.58 3.09 0.82
C TYR A 82 -13.03 4.52 1.13
N CYS A 83 -12.91 5.45 0.18
CA CYS A 83 -13.34 6.83 0.42
C CYS A 83 -14.84 6.91 0.74
N TYR A 84 -15.67 6.15 0.04
CA TYR A 84 -17.10 6.09 0.28
C TYR A 84 -17.44 5.53 1.66
N MET A 85 -16.88 4.37 2.02
CA MET A 85 -17.15 3.68 3.29
C MET A 85 -16.83 4.55 4.51
N TYR A 86 -15.81 5.40 4.40
CA TYR A 86 -15.35 6.25 5.50
C TYR A 86 -15.74 7.73 5.36
N ASN A 87 -16.65 8.07 4.43
CA ASN A 87 -17.09 9.45 4.15
C ASN A 87 -15.93 10.43 3.90
N ILE A 88 -14.90 9.98 3.18
CA ILE A 88 -13.72 10.77 2.82
C ILE A 88 -14.03 11.56 1.55
N VAL A 89 -14.13 12.88 1.69
CA VAL A 89 -14.37 13.80 0.57
C VAL A 89 -13.12 14.17 -0.22
N THR A 90 -11.93 13.80 0.28
CA THR A 90 -10.66 14.08 -0.39
C THR A 90 -9.71 12.89 -0.34
N LEU A 91 -9.52 12.24 -1.49
CA LEU A 91 -8.50 11.21 -1.66
C LEU A 91 -7.14 11.88 -1.89
N LYS A 92 -6.21 11.66 -0.94
CA LYS A 92 -4.82 12.11 -1.06
C LYS A 92 -3.99 10.99 -1.66
N LEU A 93 -3.37 11.28 -2.79
CA LEU A 93 -2.47 10.38 -3.51
C LEU A 93 -1.03 10.82 -3.30
N SER A 94 -0.19 9.95 -2.76
CA SER A 94 1.25 10.13 -2.71
C SER A 94 1.86 9.54 -3.98
N VAL A 95 2.66 10.34 -4.68
CA VAL A 95 3.35 9.90 -5.89
C VAL A 95 4.84 9.85 -5.64
N TYR A 96 5.44 8.76 -6.08
CA TYR A 96 6.88 8.57 -6.10
C TYR A 96 7.32 8.34 -7.54
N THR A 97 8.47 8.89 -7.90
CA THR A 97 9.15 8.64 -9.16
C THR A 97 10.39 7.79 -8.86
N TYR A 98 10.71 6.86 -9.76
CA TYR A 98 11.98 6.15 -9.65
C TYR A 98 13.06 7.01 -10.33
N LEU A 99 14.04 7.51 -9.56
CA LEU A 99 15.32 7.92 -10.14
C LEU A 99 16.00 6.63 -10.64
N LEU A 100 15.70 6.23 -11.88
CA LEU A 100 16.58 5.32 -12.61
C LEU A 100 17.78 6.17 -12.99
N ASP A 101 18.65 6.42 -12.03
CA ASP A 101 19.95 6.97 -12.30
C ASP A 101 20.72 5.89 -13.10
N LYS A 102 20.54 5.89 -14.42
CA LYS A 102 21.34 5.09 -15.37
C LYS A 102 22.80 5.56 -15.40
N THR A 103 23.15 6.58 -14.61
CA THR A 103 24.50 7.09 -14.40
C THR A 103 25.09 6.76 -13.03
N ILE A 104 24.38 6.02 -12.14
CA ILE A 104 25.04 5.21 -11.12
C ILE A 104 25.55 3.94 -11.82
N GLU A 105 26.56 4.14 -12.69
CA GLU A 105 27.58 3.12 -12.82
C GLU A 105 28.16 2.91 -11.42
N ARG A 106 28.22 1.66 -10.99
CA ARG A 106 28.85 1.18 -9.76
C ARG A 106 30.19 1.89 -9.53
N SER A 107 30.19 2.94 -8.74
CA SER A 107 31.36 3.48 -8.06
C SER A 107 31.03 3.46 -6.57
N ARG A 108 31.87 2.75 -5.80
CA ARG A 108 31.69 2.34 -4.39
C ARG A 108 30.90 1.06 -4.12
N PHE A 109 31.39 -0.03 -4.68
CA PHE A 109 31.74 -1.20 -3.86
C PHE A 109 33.15 -1.65 -4.26
N ASP A 110 34.15 -0.80 -3.99
CA ASP A 110 35.52 -1.26 -3.80
C ASP A 110 35.55 -1.93 -2.42
N TYR A 111 35.11 -3.19 -2.35
CA TYR A 111 35.68 -4.08 -1.35
C TYR A 111 36.78 -4.86 -2.08
N ASP A 112 38.01 -4.39 -1.88
CA ASP A 112 39.21 -5.17 -2.09
C ASP A 112 39.07 -6.47 -1.28
N PHE A 113 38.77 -7.56 -1.98
CA PHE A 113 39.21 -8.89 -1.59
C PHE A 113 40.00 -9.47 -2.77
N GLN A 114 41.18 -8.88 -2.98
CA GLN A 114 42.31 -9.61 -3.53
C GLN A 114 43.13 -10.14 -2.36
N ASP A 115 42.98 -11.43 -2.11
CA ASP A 115 44.06 -12.35 -1.72
C ASP A 115 43.59 -13.70 -2.28
N GLU A 116 43.95 -14.03 -3.52
CA GLU A 116 45.03 -14.97 -3.82
C GLU A 116 45.09 -16.17 -2.85
N ASN A 117 44.50 -17.29 -3.26
CA ASN A 117 45.16 -18.60 -3.28
C ASN A 117 44.25 -19.62 -3.97
N SER A 118 44.43 -19.75 -5.28
CA SER A 118 44.26 -21.04 -5.93
C SER A 118 45.47 -21.89 -5.54
N ASP A 119 45.27 -22.97 -4.80
CA ASP A 119 45.99 -24.22 -5.02
C ASP A 119 45.32 -25.36 -4.24
N GLU A 120 45.16 -26.47 -4.95
CA GLU A 120 44.74 -27.77 -4.45
C GLU A 120 45.63 -28.20 -3.27
N GLU A 121 45.05 -28.66 -2.15
CA GLU A 121 45.58 -29.80 -1.37
C GLU A 121 44.51 -30.32 -0.39
N ASP A 122 43.94 -31.46 -0.74
CA ASP A 122 43.79 -32.67 0.07
C ASP A 122 43.66 -32.50 1.62
N ILE A 123 42.45 -32.62 2.18
CA ILE A 123 42.27 -32.98 3.60
C ILE A 123 41.34 -34.18 3.75
N LYS A 124 41.96 -35.27 4.20
CA LYS A 124 41.46 -36.61 4.50
C LYS A 124 40.22 -36.64 5.41
N THR A 125 39.34 -37.59 5.08
CA THR A 125 38.35 -38.22 5.96
C THR A 125 39.02 -39.02 7.09
N GLN A 126 38.50 -38.92 8.32
CA GLN A 126 38.54 -39.84 9.49
C GLN A 126 38.43 -38.98 10.77
N SER A 127 37.63 -39.19 11.82
CA SER A 127 36.79 -40.27 12.36
C SER A 127 35.89 -39.61 13.43
N ASP A 128 34.59 -39.91 13.50
CA ASP A 128 33.97 -40.76 14.55
C ASP A 128 33.87 -40.11 15.95
N HIS A 129 32.68 -39.58 16.31
CA HIS A 129 32.09 -39.82 17.64
C HIS A 129 30.59 -39.40 17.75
N SER A 130 29.76 -40.44 17.88
CA SER A 130 28.58 -40.63 18.78
C SER A 130 27.40 -39.64 18.82
N LEU A 131 26.31 -40.14 18.25
CA LEU A 131 24.90 -40.19 18.71
C LEU A 131 24.50 -39.78 20.14
N ASP A 132 23.24 -39.32 20.17
CA ASP A 132 22.21 -39.35 21.21
C ASP A 132 22.16 -38.26 22.30
N GLN A 133 21.09 -37.46 22.22
CA GLN A 133 20.09 -37.43 23.29
C GLN A 133 18.69 -37.07 22.76
N GLU A 134 17.80 -38.05 22.94
CA GLU A 134 16.34 -38.06 22.85
C GLU A 134 15.65 -36.94 23.65
N GLU A 135 14.49 -36.52 23.13
CA GLU A 135 13.22 -36.20 23.81
C GLU A 135 13.20 -35.51 25.20
N GLU A 136 12.42 -34.41 25.31
CA GLU A 136 11.14 -34.46 26.03
C GLU A 136 10.27 -33.19 25.85
N LYS A 137 9.06 -33.42 25.31
CA LYS A 137 7.73 -32.96 25.79
C LYS A 137 7.55 -31.52 26.32
N ARG A 138 6.55 -30.83 25.77
CA ARG A 138 5.19 -30.77 26.38
C ARG A 138 4.20 -29.94 25.56
N GLU A 139 3.13 -30.63 25.15
CA GLU A 139 1.80 -30.06 24.89
C GLU A 139 1.24 -29.40 26.16
N ILE A 140 0.55 -28.27 26.00
CA ILE A 140 -0.60 -27.91 26.85
C ILE A 140 -1.71 -27.35 25.95
N ASN A 141 -2.65 -28.22 25.61
CA ASN A 141 -4.04 -27.84 25.38
C ASN A 141 -4.69 -27.54 26.74
N GLN A 142 -5.44 -26.43 26.86
CA GLN A 142 -6.82 -26.42 27.41
C GLN A 142 -7.41 -24.99 27.47
N ARG A 143 -8.50 -24.80 26.72
CA ARG A 143 -9.58 -23.81 26.97
C ARG A 143 -10.33 -24.21 28.26
N PRO A 144 -11.00 -23.26 28.93
CA PRO A 144 -12.47 -23.28 28.80
C PRO A 144 -13.13 -21.91 28.69
N GLU A 145 -14.35 -22.01 28.17
CA GLU A 145 -15.38 -21.00 27.88
C GLU A 145 -15.73 -20.07 29.05
N LYS A 146 -16.20 -18.87 28.72
CA LYS A 146 -17.31 -18.24 29.45
C LYS A 146 -18.31 -17.63 28.48
N GLU A 147 -19.54 -18.09 28.66
CA GLU A 147 -20.80 -17.70 28.05
C GLU A 147 -21.09 -16.18 28.15
N ASN A 148 -21.77 -15.65 27.13
CA ASN A 148 -22.69 -14.51 27.18
C ASN A 148 -24.09 -15.00 27.66
N PRO A 149 -25.12 -14.16 27.87
CA PRO A 149 -25.23 -12.73 28.19
C PRO A 149 -26.22 -12.53 29.39
N PRO A 150 -26.84 -11.34 29.64
CA PRO A 150 -28.12 -11.07 28.96
C PRO A 150 -28.45 -9.59 28.66
N ASP A 151 -29.30 -9.43 27.64
CA ASP A 151 -30.45 -8.53 27.50
C ASP A 151 -30.39 -7.07 28.02
N GLN A 152 -30.57 -6.11 27.09
CA GLN A 152 -31.41 -4.94 27.38
C GLN A 152 -32.01 -4.30 26.12
N LYS A 153 -33.26 -4.69 25.87
CA LYS A 153 -34.46 -3.89 25.54
C LYS A 153 -34.49 -3.03 24.27
N LEU A 154 -35.33 -3.52 23.35
CA LEU A 154 -36.18 -2.77 22.43
C LEU A 154 -36.96 -1.66 23.16
N ASP A 155 -36.84 -0.42 22.67
CA ASP A 155 -37.95 0.53 22.70
C ASP A 155 -38.38 0.83 21.27
N ASN A 156 -39.52 0.23 20.92
CA ASN A 156 -40.36 0.56 19.79
C ASN A 156 -41.33 1.67 20.23
N HIS A 157 -41.20 2.88 19.67
CA HIS A 157 -42.30 3.83 19.53
C HIS A 157 -42.04 4.62 18.24
N SER A 158 -42.74 4.30 17.15
CA SER A 158 -44.00 4.95 16.74
C SER A 158 -43.76 6.17 15.85
N GLY A 159 -44.17 6.08 14.58
CA GLY A 159 -44.12 7.21 13.66
C GLY A 159 -44.49 6.89 12.22
N LEU A 160 -45.60 6.18 12.01
CA LEU A 160 -46.28 6.13 10.71
C LEU A 160 -46.89 7.52 10.44
N LYS A 161 -46.60 8.11 9.27
CA LYS A 161 -47.42 9.08 8.50
C LYS A 161 -46.69 9.26 7.15
N GLU A 162 -47.29 8.87 6.02
CA GLU A 162 -48.07 9.76 5.12
C GLU A 162 -47.26 11.04 4.81
N GLU A 163 -46.86 11.36 3.59
CA GLU A 163 -47.69 11.60 2.40
C GLU A 163 -46.89 11.43 1.09
N ILE A 164 -47.59 10.98 0.05
CA ILE A 164 -47.22 11.08 -1.36
C ILE A 164 -47.95 12.31 -1.95
N GLN A 165 -47.21 13.24 -2.58
CA GLN A 165 -47.58 14.22 -3.63
C GLN A 165 -46.35 15.14 -3.83
N GLU A 166 -45.85 15.51 -5.00
CA GLU A 166 -46.38 15.69 -6.37
C GLU A 166 -45.30 15.31 -7.40
#